data_AF-A0A7S1HFP0-F1
#
_entry.id   AF-A0A7S1HFP0-F1
#
_cell.length_a   1.000
_cell.length_b   1.000
_cell.length_c   1.000
_cell.angle_alpha   90.00
_cell.angle_beta   90.00
_cell.angle_gamma   90.00
#
_symmetry.space_group_name_H-M   'P 1'
#
loop_
_entity.id
_entity.type
_entity.pdbx_description
1 polymer ?
#
loop_
_entity_poly.entity_id
_entity_poly.type
_entity_poly.pdbx_seq_one_letter_code
_entity_poly.pdbx_strand_id
1 'polypeptide(L)'
;LKNEIKVAQLAGYVAEHSAYHHGEQSLAMTIINMAQNFVGTNNIHILAPCGQFGTRLQGGSDAASPRYIFTHLNAITRALFHESDDSVLRYLTDDGQSIEPQWYMPVLPTVLVNGAH
;
A
#
# COMPACT_ATOMS: atom_id res chain seq x y z
N LEU A 1 11.92 0.16 0.97
CA LEU A 1 11.76 -0.34 -0.42
C LEU A 1 12.30 0.69 -1.42
N LYS A 2 13.59 0.60 -1.79
CA LYS A 2 14.13 1.39 -2.93
C LYS A 2 14.15 0.58 -4.23
N ASN A 3 14.16 -0.74 -4.12
CA ASN A 3 14.11 -1.66 -5.24
C ASN A 3 12.74 -2.33 -5.29
N GLU A 4 12.36 -2.77 -6.49
CA GLU A 4 11.14 -3.53 -6.74
C GLU A 4 11.11 -4.84 -5.93
N ILE A 5 9.94 -5.18 -5.41
CA ILE A 5 9.66 -6.44 -4.71
C ILE A 5 8.41 -7.08 -5.33
N LYS A 6 8.32 -8.42 -5.35
CA LYS A 6 7.08 -9.08 -5.77
C LYS A 6 5.95 -8.78 -4.79
N VAL A 7 4.74 -8.56 -5.29
CA VAL A 7 3.57 -8.27 -4.43
C VAL A 7 3.33 -9.41 -3.44
N ALA A 8 3.46 -10.68 -3.86
CA ALA A 8 3.33 -11.82 -2.95
C ALA A 8 4.37 -11.81 -1.81
N GLN A 9 5.60 -11.39 -2.09
CA GLN A 9 6.66 -11.30 -1.07
C GLN A 9 6.42 -10.13 -0.12
N LEU A 10 5.97 -8.98 -0.65
CA LEU A 10 5.60 -7.83 0.16
C LEU A 10 4.42 -8.15 1.08
N ALA A 11 3.41 -8.88 0.59
CA ALA A 11 2.27 -9.29 1.40
C ALA A 11 2.69 -10.14 2.60
N GLY A 12 3.54 -11.15 2.39
CA GLY A 12 4.08 -11.97 3.49
C GLY A 12 4.93 -11.16 4.46
N TYR A 13 5.78 -10.27 3.95
CA TYR A 13 6.59 -9.37 4.79
C TYR A 13 5.72 -8.46 5.68
N VAL A 14 4.68 -7.85 5.11
CA VAL A 14 3.74 -7.00 5.86
C VAL A 14 2.99 -7.85 6.89
N ALA A 15 2.53 -9.05 6.53
CA ALA A 15 1.81 -9.91 7.46
C ALA A 15 2.59 -10.20 8.74
N GLU A 16 3.89 -10.48 8.61
CA GLU A 16 4.80 -10.69 9.73
C GLU A 16 5.09 -9.41 10.53
N HIS A 17 5.33 -8.28 9.86
CA HIS A 17 5.83 -7.07 10.50
C HIS A 17 4.74 -6.19 11.10
N SER A 18 3.50 -6.29 10.62
CA SER A 18 2.34 -5.55 11.14
C SER A 18 1.40 -6.43 11.96
N ALA A 19 1.79 -7.66 12.30
CA ALA A 19 0.94 -8.65 12.95
C ALA A 19 -0.45 -8.77 12.29
N TYR A 20 -0.49 -8.84 10.96
CA TYR A 20 -1.77 -8.91 10.25
C TYR A 20 -2.36 -10.33 10.36
N HIS A 21 -3.47 -10.45 11.09
CA HIS A 21 -4.08 -11.74 11.42
C HIS A 21 -5.05 -12.29 10.36
N HIS A 22 -5.20 -11.64 9.22
CA HIS A 22 -6.05 -12.15 8.13
C HIS A 22 -5.22 -12.69 6.96
N GLY A 23 -5.85 -13.46 6.07
CA GLY A 23 -5.14 -14.14 4.98
C GLY A 23 -4.38 -13.20 4.05
N GLU A 24 -3.18 -13.62 3.61
CA GLU A 24 -2.29 -12.86 2.71
C GLU A 24 -2.95 -12.50 1.37
N GLN A 25 -3.98 -13.23 0.95
CA GLN A 25 -4.74 -12.90 -0.26
C GLN A 25 -5.37 -11.51 -0.15
N SER A 26 -5.93 -11.17 1.01
CA SER A 26 -6.50 -9.84 1.25
C SER A 26 -5.43 -8.77 1.21
N LEU A 27 -4.26 -9.00 1.82
CA LEU A 27 -3.12 -8.07 1.75
C LEU A 27 -2.63 -7.86 0.33
N ALA A 28 -2.48 -8.94 -0.45
CA ALA A 28 -2.03 -8.84 -1.83
C ALA A 28 -3.00 -8.01 -2.67
N MET A 29 -4.32 -8.20 -2.48
CA MET A 29 -5.33 -7.37 -3.14
C MET A 29 -5.27 -5.91 -2.69
N THR A 30 -5.07 -5.65 -1.39
CA THR A 30 -4.89 -4.28 -0.88
C THR A 30 -3.65 -3.62 -1.50
N ILE A 31 -2.53 -4.33 -1.62
CA ILE A 31 -1.30 -3.83 -2.27
C ILE A 31 -1.57 -3.49 -3.75
N ILE A 32 -2.29 -4.35 -4.48
CA ILE A 32 -2.68 -4.08 -5.86
C ILE A 32 -3.53 -2.82 -5.94
N ASN A 33 -4.55 -2.69 -5.09
CA ASN A 33 -5.45 -1.53 -5.08
C ASN A 33 -4.71 -0.24 -4.74
N MET A 34 -3.74 -0.26 -3.82
CA MET A 34 -2.91 0.91 -3.47
C MET A 34 -1.96 1.35 -4.60
N ALA A 35 -1.67 0.46 -5.54
CA ALA A 35 -0.76 0.72 -6.67
C ALA A 35 -1.48 1.08 -7.98
N GLN A 36 -2.76 0.72 -8.12
CA GLN A 36 -3.55 1.00 -9.33
C GLN A 36 -3.57 2.50 -9.67
N ASN A 37 -3.41 2.81 -10.96
CA ASN A 37 -3.30 4.19 -11.47
C ASN A 37 -4.11 4.46 -12.75
N PHE A 38 -5.05 3.58 -13.09
CA PHE A 38 -5.94 3.82 -14.24
C PHE A 38 -7.05 4.82 -13.91
N VAL A 39 -7.65 5.42 -14.94
CA VAL A 39 -8.71 6.43 -14.77
C VAL A 39 -9.86 5.87 -13.93
N GLY A 40 -10.15 6.54 -12.80
CA GLY A 40 -11.21 6.14 -11.86
C GLY A 40 -10.70 5.42 -10.59
N THR A 41 -9.39 5.25 -10.40
CA THR A 41 -8.81 4.75 -9.13
C THR A 41 -8.05 5.84 -8.36
N ASN A 42 -6.78 5.62 -8.01
CA ASN A 42 -6.02 6.53 -7.16
C ASN A 42 -5.56 7.74 -7.95
N ASN A 43 -5.99 8.93 -7.52
CA ASN A 43 -5.43 10.19 -8.01
C ASN A 43 -3.93 10.29 -7.65
N ILE A 44 -3.55 9.78 -6.47
CA ILE A 44 -2.15 9.60 -6.06
C ILE A 44 -1.96 8.17 -5.55
N HIS A 45 -1.32 7.32 -6.36
CA HIS A 45 -0.95 5.96 -5.97
C HIS A 45 0.33 5.96 -5.14
N ILE A 46 0.25 5.45 -3.91
CA ILE A 46 1.37 5.43 -2.96
C ILE A 46 2.40 4.32 -3.25
N LEU A 47 1.98 3.33 -4.03
CA LEU A 47 2.80 2.23 -4.53
C LEU A 47 2.86 2.30 -6.05
N ALA A 48 4.00 1.97 -6.65
CA ALA A 48 4.14 1.96 -8.10
C ALA A 48 3.62 0.64 -8.71
N PRO A 49 2.83 0.67 -9.79
CA PRO A 49 2.35 -0.53 -10.47
C PRO A 49 3.38 -1.07 -11.47
N CYS A 50 4.36 -1.86 -11.01
CA CYS A 50 5.37 -2.48 -11.88
C CYS A 50 4.88 -3.82 -12.45
N GLY A 51 4.14 -3.75 -13.55
CA GLY A 51 3.52 -4.90 -14.22
C GLY A 51 2.05 -4.67 -14.51
N GLN A 52 1.28 -5.75 -14.67
CA GLN A 52 -0.15 -5.66 -14.93
C GLN A 52 -0.96 -5.59 -13.62
N PHE A 53 -1.24 -4.38 -13.14
CA PHE A 53 -2.03 -4.13 -11.91
C PHE A 53 -3.53 -3.97 -12.18
N GLY A 54 -3.95 -4.32 -13.39
CA GLY A 54 -5.32 -4.19 -13.85
C GLY A 54 -5.54 -2.86 -14.54
N THR A 55 -6.61 -2.80 -15.32
CA THR A 55 -6.90 -1.68 -16.20
C THR A 55 -8.34 -1.22 -16.05
N ARG A 56 -8.63 -0.05 -16.63
CA ARG A 56 -10.00 0.46 -16.70
C ARG A 56 -10.96 -0.47 -17.44
N LEU A 57 -10.46 -1.36 -18.30
CA LEU A 57 -11.30 -2.23 -19.13
C LEU A 57 -12.16 -3.16 -18.27
N GLN A 58 -11.61 -3.68 -17.17
CA GLN A 58 -12.31 -4.57 -16.24
C GLN A 58 -12.31 -4.03 -14.80
N GLY A 59 -12.14 -2.71 -14.64
CA GLY A 59 -12.10 -2.06 -13.33
C GLY A 59 -11.03 -2.63 -12.39
N GLY A 60 -9.90 -3.06 -12.92
CA GLY A 60 -8.78 -3.62 -12.14
C GLY A 60 -8.87 -5.12 -11.87
N SER A 61 -9.98 -5.79 -12.17
CA SER A 61 -10.12 -7.25 -11.98
C SER A 61 -9.24 -8.09 -12.93
N ASP A 62 -8.73 -7.46 -13.99
CA ASP A 62 -7.75 -8.01 -14.93
C ASP A 62 -6.29 -7.87 -14.46
N ALA A 63 -6.07 -7.58 -13.16
CA ALA A 63 -4.75 -7.62 -12.56
C ALA A 63 -4.13 -9.02 -12.63
N ALA A 64 -2.83 -9.07 -12.93
CA ALA A 64 -2.09 -10.32 -12.93
C ALA A 64 -1.86 -10.84 -11.49
N SER A 65 -1.59 -12.14 -11.37
CA SER A 65 -1.34 -12.77 -10.07
C SER A 65 -0.21 -12.05 -9.30
N PRO A 66 -0.36 -11.84 -7.97
CA PRO A 66 0.66 -11.22 -7.10
C PRO A 66 2.07 -11.81 -7.20
N ARG A 67 2.21 -13.03 -7.72
CA ARG A 67 3.49 -13.72 -7.91
C ARG A 67 4.30 -13.20 -9.11
N TYR A 68 3.64 -12.54 -10.05
CA TYR A 68 4.21 -12.08 -11.33
C TYR A 68 4.33 -10.56 -11.46
N ILE A 69 3.79 -9.82 -10.51
CA ILE A 69 3.83 -8.35 -10.50
C ILE A 69 4.66 -7.84 -9.33
N PHE A 70 5.25 -6.67 -9.54
CA PHE A 70 6.18 -6.05 -8.62
C PHE A 70 5.69 -4.67 -8.21
N THR A 71 6.14 -4.20 -7.07
CA THR A 71 5.86 -2.85 -6.63
C THR A 71 7.03 -2.28 -5.83
N HIS A 72 7.00 -0.98 -5.61
CA HIS A 72 7.87 -0.26 -4.71
C HIS A 72 7.14 0.99 -4.22
N LEU A 73 7.68 1.63 -3.18
CA LEU A 73 7.12 2.86 -2.66
C LEU A 73 7.31 4.00 -3.67
N ASN A 74 6.22 4.66 -4.05
CA ASN A 74 6.31 5.81 -4.95
C ASN A 74 7.08 6.96 -4.27
N ALA A 75 7.90 7.70 -5.02
CA ALA A 75 8.71 8.79 -4.47
C ALA A 75 7.85 9.87 -3.80
N ILE A 76 6.64 10.12 -4.31
CA ILE A 76 5.69 11.08 -3.73
C ILE A 76 5.23 10.68 -2.32
N THR A 77 5.29 9.40 -1.96
CA THR A 77 4.72 8.92 -0.70
C THR A 77 5.44 9.49 0.52
N ARG A 78 6.76 9.72 0.47
CA ARG A 78 7.51 10.37 1.57
C ARG A 78 7.41 11.89 1.57
N ALA A 79 7.00 12.50 0.46
CA ALA A 79 6.57 13.89 0.47
C ALA A 79 5.16 14.04 1.07
N LEU A 80 4.31 13.02 0.90
CA LEU A 80 2.96 12.99 1.42
C LEU A 80 2.93 12.68 2.92
N PHE A 81 3.71 11.69 3.38
CA PHE A 81 3.89 11.28 4.76
C PHE A 81 5.34 11.54 5.17
N HIS A 82 5.58 12.72 5.73
CA HIS A 82 6.93 13.21 5.97
C HIS A 82 7.61 12.40 7.08
N GLU A 83 8.87 12.00 6.86
CA GLU A 83 9.60 11.12 7.78
C GLU A 83 9.82 11.71 9.18
N SER A 84 9.85 13.04 9.31
CA SER A 84 9.96 13.69 10.63
C SER A 84 8.71 13.49 11.50
N ASP A 85 7.55 13.27 10.87
CA ASP A 85 6.29 13.06 11.59
C ASP A 85 6.23 11.66 12.21
N ASP A 86 6.96 10.68 11.65
CA ASP A 86 6.97 9.29 12.12
C ASP A 86 7.25 9.22 13.64
N SER A 87 8.14 10.06 14.18
CA SER A 87 8.51 10.04 15.61
C SER A 87 7.43 10.52 16.59
N VAL A 88 6.43 11.28 16.11
CA VAL A 88 5.37 11.87 16.96
C VAL A 88 4.04 11.14 16.85
N LEU A 89 3.95 10.12 15.99
CA LEU A 89 2.75 9.29 15.83
C LEU A 89 2.59 8.34 17.02
N ARG A 90 1.34 7.95 17.28
CA ARG A 90 1.01 6.93 18.27
C ARG A 90 1.04 5.54 17.65
N TYR A 91 2.17 4.85 17.83
CA TYR A 91 2.34 3.44 17.45
C TYR A 91 1.50 2.51 18.33
N LEU A 92 0.94 1.48 17.73
CA LEU A 92 0.19 0.44 18.43
C LEU A 92 1.10 -0.74 18.79
N THR A 93 0.65 -1.56 19.73
CA THR A 93 1.33 -2.79 20.13
C THR A 93 0.36 -3.95 20.04
N ASP A 94 0.80 -5.03 19.42
CA ASP A 94 0.07 -6.29 19.32
C ASP A 94 0.98 -7.44 19.71
N ASP A 95 0.54 -8.29 20.65
CA ASP A 95 1.32 -9.39 21.24
C ASP A 95 2.78 -9.05 21.62
N GLY A 96 3.02 -7.82 22.07
CA GLY A 96 4.35 -7.30 22.46
C GLY A 96 5.21 -6.80 21.30
N GLN A 97 4.73 -6.87 20.07
CA GLN A 97 5.34 -6.28 18.88
C GLN A 97 4.79 -4.87 18.64
N SER A 98 5.66 -3.89 18.39
CA SER A 98 5.23 -2.58 17.88
C SER A 98 4.82 -2.72 16.41
N ILE A 99 3.60 -2.32 16.09
CA ILE A 99 3.02 -2.37 14.74
C ILE A 99 2.82 -0.94 14.19
N GLU A 100 2.00 -0.75 13.15
CA GLU A 100 1.72 0.57 12.58
C GLU A 100 1.11 1.59 13.58
N PRO A 101 1.21 2.90 13.28
CA PRO A 101 0.50 3.92 14.05
C PRO A 101 -1.01 3.86 13.84
N GLN A 102 -1.75 4.40 14.80
CA GLN A 102 -3.22 4.49 14.73
C GLN A 102 -3.71 5.20 13.46
N TRP A 103 -2.97 6.20 13.00
CA TRP A 103 -3.08 6.80 11.67
C TRP A 103 -1.77 7.50 11.34
N TYR A 104 -1.49 7.65 10.04
CA TYR A 104 -0.45 8.55 9.55
C TYR A 104 -0.99 9.97 9.38
N MET A 105 -0.11 10.97 9.42
CA MET A 105 -0.46 12.38 9.22
C MET A 105 0.03 12.85 7.86
N PRO A 106 -0.78 12.78 6.79
CA PRO A 106 -0.36 13.28 5.49
C PRO A 106 -0.41 14.82 5.44
N VAL A 107 0.45 15.42 4.62
CA VAL A 107 0.47 16.89 4.39
C VAL A 107 -0.79 17.44 3.70
N LEU A 108 -1.64 16.56 3.16
CA LEU A 108 -2.92 16.88 2.54
C LEU A 108 -3.96 15.79 2.88
N PRO A 109 -5.27 16.07 2.83
CA PRO A 109 -6.30 15.11 3.20
C PRO A 109 -6.43 13.99 2.15
N THR A 110 -5.69 12.90 2.33
CA THR A 110 -5.62 11.77 1.38
C THR A 110 -6.96 11.09 1.15
N VAL A 111 -7.84 11.09 2.15
CA VAL A 111 -9.22 10.60 2.05
C VAL A 111 -10.02 11.33 0.96
N LEU A 112 -9.76 12.63 0.74
CA LEU A 112 -10.42 13.40 -0.32
C LEU A 112 -9.72 13.21 -1.68
N VAL A 113 -8.42 12.88 -1.66
CA VAL A 113 -7.64 12.67 -2.90
C VAL A 113 -7.97 11.34 -3.54
N ASN A 114 -7.95 10.24 -2.78
CA ASN A 114 -8.19 8.90 -3.34
C ASN A 114 -9.60 8.36 -3.05
N GLY A 115 -10.43 9.09 -2.30
CA GLY A 115 -11.74 8.62 -1.87
C GLY A 115 -11.67 7.59 -0.73
N ALA A 116 -12.83 7.08 -0.33
CA ALA A 116 -13.00 6.00 0.65
C ALA A 116 -14.27 5.21 0.30
N HIS A 117 -14.10 3.91 0.02
CA HIS A 117 -15.15 3.02 -0.48
C HIS A 117 -15.01 1.61 0.11
#